data_AF-A0A6P0P5E2-F1
#
_entry.id   AF-A0A6P0P5E2-F1
#
_cell.length_a   1.000
_cell.length_b   1.000
_cell.length_c   1.000
_cell.angle_alpha   90.00
_cell.angle_beta   90.00
_cell.angle_gamma   90.00
#
_symmetry.space_group_name_H-M   'P 1'
#
loop_
_entity.id
_entity.type
_entity.pdbx_description
1 polymer ?
#
loop_
_entity_poly.entity_id
_entity_poly.type
_entity_poly.pdbx_seq_one_letter_code
_entity_poly.pdbx_strand_id
1 'polypeptide(L)'
;MEDKSTRITNQNSPTVTGNKVQGNLSVTVTTSINKLPDSSEPNKPGIKESLTQLQAAIEAESNLSQKYKEKALKQLQSLAEAGKNPQGNQEIAEKAIIFLKGLFTGIPKTAKLIEQWEKLLPAIASFFGFEN
;
A
#
# COMPACT_ATOMS: atom_id res chain seq x y z
N MET A 1 8.34 -54.30 8.84
CA MET A 1 8.32 -53.25 7.81
C MET A 1 7.91 -51.97 8.50
N GLU A 2 8.81 -51.00 8.58
CA GLU A 2 8.60 -49.72 9.26
C GLU A 2 7.58 -48.87 8.50
N ASP A 3 6.52 -48.44 9.21
CA ASP A 3 5.76 -47.24 8.93
C ASP A 3 6.69 -46.02 8.90
N LYS A 4 6.75 -45.32 7.77
CA LYS A 4 7.31 -43.97 7.67
C LYS A 4 6.46 -43.14 6.74
N SER A 5 5.59 -42.30 7.30
CA SER A 5 5.52 -40.90 6.87
C SER A 5 4.76 -40.06 7.90
N THR A 6 5.48 -39.70 8.96
CA THR A 6 5.11 -38.61 9.85
C THR A 6 5.43 -37.30 9.14
N ARG A 7 4.43 -36.56 8.66
CA ARG A 7 4.59 -35.13 8.40
C ARG A 7 4.02 -34.36 9.59
N ILE A 8 4.92 -34.02 10.50
CA ILE A 8 4.71 -33.02 11.53
C ILE A 8 4.77 -31.65 10.84
N THR A 9 3.76 -30.81 11.00
CA THR A 9 4.06 -29.38 11.19
C THR A 9 3.07 -28.78 12.19
N ASN A 10 3.70 -28.27 13.24
CA ASN A 10 3.16 -27.74 14.48
C ASN A 10 2.19 -26.56 14.24
N GLN A 11 1.12 -26.58 15.05
CA GLN A 11 0.70 -25.49 15.95
C GLN A 11 0.91 -24.05 15.47
N ASN A 12 -0.21 -23.32 15.31
CA ASN A 12 -0.55 -22.19 16.19
C ASN A 12 -1.90 -21.60 15.76
N SER A 13 -2.92 -21.78 16.59
CA SER A 13 -4.01 -20.81 16.67
C SER A 13 -3.50 -19.65 17.53
N PRO A 14 -3.51 -18.41 17.02
CA PRO A 14 -3.49 -17.29 17.92
C PRO A 14 -4.73 -16.43 17.66
N THR A 15 -5.51 -16.22 18.72
CA THR A 15 -6.41 -15.08 18.86
C THR A 15 -5.56 -13.82 18.74
N VAL A 16 -5.45 -13.30 17.52
CA VAL A 16 -4.77 -12.03 17.20
C VAL A 16 -5.77 -11.19 16.43
N THR A 17 -6.75 -10.64 17.13
CA THR A 17 -7.82 -9.89 16.47
C THR A 17 -7.35 -8.49 16.01
N GLY A 18 -6.14 -8.03 16.40
CA GLY A 18 -5.57 -6.75 15.96
C GLY A 18 -4.42 -6.84 14.95
N ASN A 19 -3.43 -7.71 15.17
CA ASN A 19 -2.17 -7.68 14.39
C ASN A 19 -2.16 -8.64 13.18
N LYS A 20 -2.94 -9.73 13.21
CA LYS A 20 -3.02 -10.71 12.10
C LYS A 20 -3.77 -10.15 10.90
N VAL A 21 -4.74 -9.26 11.15
CA VAL A 21 -5.52 -8.59 10.11
C VAL A 21 -4.64 -7.61 9.33
N GLN A 22 -3.83 -6.78 10.00
CA GLN A 22 -2.90 -5.87 9.31
C GLN A 22 -1.80 -6.63 8.56
N GLY A 23 -1.23 -7.69 9.14
CA GLY A 23 -0.24 -8.52 8.43
C GLY A 23 -0.80 -9.11 7.13
N ASN A 24 -2.03 -9.61 7.15
CA ASN A 24 -2.70 -10.13 5.96
C ASN A 24 -3.02 -9.02 4.93
N LEU A 25 -3.42 -7.83 5.40
CA LEU A 25 -3.67 -6.68 4.54
C LEU A 25 -2.40 -6.19 3.85
N SER A 26 -1.28 -6.05 4.57
CA SER A 26 0.01 -5.63 4.01
C SER A 26 0.51 -6.61 2.93
N VAL A 27 0.38 -7.93 3.16
CA VAL A 27 0.70 -8.95 2.14
C VAL A 27 -0.20 -8.83 0.91
N THR A 28 -1.51 -8.55 1.12
CA THR A 28 -2.47 -8.35 0.02
C THR A 28 -2.10 -7.12 -0.81
N VAL A 29 -1.81 -5.98 -0.16
CA VAL A 29 -1.37 -4.74 -0.80
C VAL A 29 -0.12 -4.97 -1.63
N THR A 30 0.90 -5.61 -1.03
CA THR A 30 2.16 -5.96 -1.71
C THR A 30 1.90 -6.80 -2.95
N THR A 31 1.00 -7.79 -2.86
CA THR A 31 0.63 -8.66 -3.98
C THR A 31 -0.04 -7.88 -5.11
N SER A 32 -0.92 -6.92 -4.78
CA SER A 32 -1.57 -6.06 -5.78
C SER A 32 -0.56 -5.12 -6.44
N ILE A 33 0.35 -4.51 -5.68
CA ILE A 33 1.40 -3.62 -6.19
C ILE A 33 2.34 -4.38 -7.15
N ASN A 34 2.75 -5.60 -6.79
CA ASN A 34 3.65 -6.40 -7.62
C ASN A 34 3.07 -6.78 -9.00
N LYS A 35 1.75 -6.69 -9.18
CA LYS A 35 1.06 -6.93 -10.46
C LYS A 35 1.02 -5.70 -11.38
N LEU A 36 1.47 -4.54 -10.91
CA LEU A 36 1.55 -3.33 -11.72
C LEU A 36 2.70 -3.44 -12.74
N PRO A 37 2.63 -2.68 -13.85
CA PRO A 37 3.76 -2.56 -14.75
C PRO A 37 4.96 -1.90 -14.04
N ASP A 38 6.17 -2.28 -14.44
CA ASP A 38 7.38 -1.55 -14.08
C ASP A 38 7.43 -0.21 -14.81
N SER A 39 8.28 0.71 -14.32
CA SER A 39 8.47 2.00 -14.99
C SER A 39 8.98 1.81 -16.42
N SER A 40 8.39 2.52 -17.38
CA SER A 40 8.94 2.66 -18.73
C SER A 40 10.08 3.69 -18.79
N GLU A 41 10.25 4.50 -17.74
CA GLU A 41 11.28 5.53 -17.64
C GLU A 41 12.34 5.12 -16.60
N PRO A 42 13.60 4.84 -16.98
CA PRO A 42 14.60 4.29 -16.06
C PRO A 42 15.02 5.26 -14.94
N ASN A 43 14.76 6.56 -15.10
CA ASN A 43 15.17 7.60 -14.15
C ASN A 43 14.01 8.15 -13.29
N LYS A 44 12.79 7.62 -13.46
CA LYS A 44 11.63 8.04 -12.67
C LYS A 44 11.00 6.81 -12.01
N PRO A 45 10.59 6.90 -10.73
CA PRO A 45 9.84 5.82 -10.13
C PRO A 45 8.52 5.67 -10.88
N GLY A 46 8.25 4.45 -11.36
CA GLY A 46 6.97 4.08 -11.91
C GLY A 46 5.94 3.95 -10.81
N ILE A 47 4.72 3.57 -11.19
CA ILE A 47 3.64 3.40 -10.23
C ILE A 47 3.95 2.30 -9.21
N LYS A 48 4.59 1.20 -9.64
CA LYS A 48 4.97 0.10 -8.74
C LYS A 48 5.94 0.58 -7.67
N GLU A 49 7.05 1.21 -8.04
CA GLU A 49 8.03 1.70 -7.07
C GLU A 49 7.44 2.79 -6.17
N SER A 50 6.58 3.65 -6.70
CA SER A 50 5.93 4.72 -5.94
C SER A 50 4.99 4.16 -4.88
N LEU A 51 4.14 3.20 -5.22
CA LEU A 51 3.22 2.60 -4.26
C LEU A 51 3.95 1.72 -3.23
N THR A 52 5.03 1.03 -3.61
CA THR A 52 5.89 0.31 -2.66
C THR A 52 6.53 1.24 -1.63
N GLN A 53 7.08 2.38 -2.07
CA GLN A 53 7.65 3.38 -1.16
C GLN A 53 6.60 3.98 -0.23
N LEU A 54 5.41 4.28 -0.75
CA LEU A 54 4.29 4.79 0.06
C LEU A 54 3.81 3.75 1.09
N GLN A 55 3.74 2.46 0.73
CA GLN A 55 3.41 1.39 1.67
C GLN A 55 4.38 1.38 2.85
N ALA A 56 5.68 1.35 2.57
CA ALA A 56 6.71 1.33 3.60
C ALA A 56 6.63 2.55 4.52
N ALA A 57 6.38 3.74 3.95
CA ALA A 57 6.21 4.97 4.73
C ALA A 57 4.98 4.90 5.65
N ILE A 58 3.84 4.39 5.16
CA ILE A 58 2.62 4.21 5.98
C ILE A 58 2.86 3.22 7.13
N GLU A 59 3.53 2.11 6.85
CA GLU A 59 3.81 1.08 7.85
C GLU A 59 4.78 1.59 8.94
N ALA A 60 5.78 2.39 8.55
CA ALA A 60 6.76 2.98 9.46
C ALA A 60 6.25 4.21 10.24
N GLU A 61 5.16 4.85 9.81
CA GLU A 61 4.70 6.11 10.41
C GLU A 61 4.18 5.91 11.85
N SER A 62 4.85 6.51 12.83
CA SER A 62 4.47 6.38 14.26
C SER A 62 3.30 7.26 14.65
N ASN A 63 3.04 8.36 13.92
CA ASN A 63 1.92 9.26 14.19
C ASN A 63 0.58 8.72 13.68
N LEU A 64 0.59 7.63 12.90
CA LEU A 64 -0.62 6.92 12.50
C LEU A 64 -0.97 5.82 13.49
N SER A 65 -2.18 5.89 14.05
CA SER A 65 -2.74 4.77 14.80
C SER A 65 -2.94 3.56 13.88
N GLN A 66 -2.94 2.35 14.46
CA GLN A 66 -3.17 1.10 13.73
C GLN A 66 -4.42 1.17 12.82
N LYS A 67 -5.53 1.69 13.35
CA LYS A 67 -6.78 1.88 12.60
C LYS A 67 -6.60 2.78 11.37
N TYR A 68 -5.79 3.83 11.47
CA TYR A 68 -5.52 4.72 10.35
C TYR A 68 -4.50 4.13 9.37
N LYS A 69 -3.52 3.34 9.83
CA LYS A 69 -2.64 2.55 8.96
C LYS A 69 -3.44 1.57 8.09
N GLU A 70 -4.35 0.81 8.68
CA GLU A 70 -5.21 -0.11 7.94
C GLU A 70 -6.06 0.62 6.89
N LYS A 71 -6.62 1.79 7.24
CA LYS A 71 -7.37 2.62 6.28
C LYS A 71 -6.48 3.12 5.14
N ALA A 72 -5.28 3.58 5.45
CA ALA A 72 -4.31 4.03 4.45
C ALA A 72 -3.89 2.88 3.52
N LEU A 73 -3.59 1.70 4.07
CA LEU A 73 -3.27 0.49 3.31
C LEU A 73 -4.44 0.03 2.41
N LYS A 74 -5.68 0.14 2.88
CA LYS A 74 -6.87 -0.13 2.03
C LYS A 74 -6.96 0.82 0.83
N GLN A 75 -6.70 2.12 1.04
CA GLN A 75 -6.68 3.06 -0.09
C GLN A 75 -5.49 2.82 -1.01
N LEU A 76 -4.34 2.42 -0.45
CA LEU A 76 -3.18 2.04 -1.25
C LEU A 76 -3.44 0.80 -2.11
N GLN A 77 -4.18 -0.18 -1.57
CA GLN A 77 -4.68 -1.31 -2.34
C GLN A 77 -5.60 -0.84 -3.47
N SER A 78 -6.54 0.08 -3.20
CA SER A 78 -7.41 0.65 -4.24
C SER A 78 -6.60 1.33 -5.36
N LEU A 79 -5.52 2.04 -5.03
CA LEU A 79 -4.60 2.60 -6.03
C LEU A 79 -3.90 1.50 -6.85
N ALA A 80 -3.42 0.45 -6.19
CA ALA A 80 -2.77 -0.66 -6.89
C ALA A 80 -3.75 -1.43 -7.81
N GLU A 81 -5.00 -1.60 -7.40
CA GLU A 81 -6.03 -2.20 -8.23
C GLU A 81 -6.43 -1.28 -9.39
N ALA A 82 -6.63 0.01 -9.12
CA ALA A 82 -6.91 1.01 -10.15
C ALA A 82 -5.78 1.03 -11.20
N GLY A 83 -4.53 0.91 -10.77
CA GLY A 83 -3.37 0.98 -11.66
C GLY A 83 -3.20 -0.17 -12.65
N LYS A 84 -4.00 -1.23 -12.53
CA LYS A 84 -4.10 -2.28 -13.57
C LYS A 84 -4.86 -1.80 -14.81
N ASN A 85 -5.74 -0.80 -14.64
CA ASN A 85 -6.47 -0.14 -15.72
C ASN A 85 -6.64 1.36 -15.37
N PRO A 86 -5.56 2.17 -15.47
CA PRO A 86 -5.54 3.52 -14.93
C PRO A 86 -6.59 4.43 -15.58
N GLN A 87 -6.82 4.29 -16.89
CA GLN A 87 -7.81 5.10 -17.62
C GLN A 87 -9.25 4.72 -17.26
N GLY A 88 -9.54 3.45 -17.02
CA GLY A 88 -10.89 2.99 -16.63
C GLY A 88 -11.21 3.17 -15.14
N ASN A 89 -10.21 3.44 -14.29
CA ASN A 89 -10.35 3.49 -12.84
C ASN A 89 -9.90 4.83 -12.23
N GLN A 90 -9.90 5.92 -13.01
CA GLN A 90 -9.52 7.25 -12.54
C GLN A 90 -10.34 7.67 -11.31
N GLU A 91 -11.66 7.49 -11.31
CA GLU A 91 -12.50 7.85 -10.15
C GLU A 91 -12.11 7.10 -8.86
N ILE A 92 -11.72 5.82 -8.98
CA ILE A 92 -11.26 5.01 -7.84
C ILE A 92 -9.94 5.57 -7.32
N ALA A 93 -9.01 5.88 -8.22
CA ALA A 93 -7.71 6.43 -7.87
C ALA A 93 -7.84 7.83 -7.23
N GLU A 94 -8.67 8.69 -7.79
CA GLU A 94 -8.92 10.04 -7.27
C GLU A 94 -9.48 9.99 -5.84
N LYS A 95 -10.51 9.16 -5.60
CA LYS A 95 -11.09 8.98 -4.26
C LYS A 95 -10.07 8.45 -3.26
N ALA A 96 -9.23 7.50 -3.67
CA ALA A 96 -8.17 6.98 -2.81
C ALA A 96 -7.12 8.05 -2.47
N ILE A 97 -6.70 8.86 -3.45
CA ILE A 97 -5.79 9.99 -3.24
C ILE A 97 -6.39 11.02 -2.29
N ILE A 98 -7.65 11.45 -2.50
CA ILE A 98 -8.34 12.41 -1.63
C ILE A 98 -8.42 11.89 -0.20
N PHE A 99 -8.75 10.61 -0.02
CA PHE A 99 -8.81 9.99 1.29
C PHE A 99 -7.44 9.97 1.98
N LEU A 100 -6.37 9.57 1.26
CA LEU A 100 -5.00 9.58 1.79
C LEU A 100 -4.56 10.99 2.17
N LYS A 101 -4.81 12.00 1.31
CA LYS A 101 -4.57 13.43 1.62
C LYS A 101 -5.26 13.81 2.93
N GLY A 102 -6.56 13.50 3.05
CA GLY A 102 -7.34 13.78 4.26
C GLY A 102 -6.76 13.11 5.51
N LEU A 103 -6.37 11.84 5.41
CA LEU A 103 -5.77 11.08 6.51
C LEU A 103 -4.39 11.64 6.92
N PHE A 104 -3.63 12.16 5.97
CA PHE A 104 -2.31 12.74 6.20
C PHE A 104 -2.35 14.18 6.73
N THR A 105 -3.47 14.91 6.59
CA THR A 105 -3.59 16.28 7.16
C THR A 105 -3.39 16.35 8.69
N GLY A 106 -3.66 15.26 9.41
CA GLY A 106 -3.50 15.17 10.86
C GLY A 106 -2.10 14.78 11.34
N ILE A 107 -1.15 14.59 10.41
CA ILE A 107 0.22 14.18 10.71
C ILE A 107 1.13 15.43 10.71
N PRO A 108 2.15 15.50 11.57
CA PRO A 108 3.14 16.59 11.51
C PRO A 108 3.76 16.71 10.12
N LYS A 109 3.88 17.94 9.59
CA LYS A 109 4.46 18.19 8.26
C LYS A 109 5.93 17.75 8.13
N THR A 110 6.63 17.62 9.26
CA THR A 110 8.02 17.14 9.33
C THR A 110 8.12 15.61 9.33
N ALA A 111 6.99 14.89 9.36
CA ALA A 111 7.00 13.44 9.36
C ALA A 111 7.47 12.91 7.99
N LYS A 112 8.26 11.84 8.01
CA LYS A 112 8.79 11.21 6.80
C LYS A 112 7.68 10.75 5.85
N LEU A 113 6.51 10.33 6.37
CA LEU A 113 5.38 9.97 5.52
C LEU A 113 4.88 11.16 4.69
N ILE A 114 4.83 12.37 5.26
CA ILE A 114 4.40 13.56 4.52
C ILE A 114 5.40 13.90 3.43
N GLU A 115 6.69 13.90 3.75
CA GLU A 115 7.77 14.14 2.78
C GLU A 115 7.71 13.13 1.61
N GLN A 116 7.56 11.84 1.92
CA GLN A 116 7.43 10.80 0.89
C GLN A 116 6.14 10.95 0.09
N TRP A 117 5.01 11.23 0.73
CA TRP A 117 3.73 11.44 0.05
C TRP A 117 3.82 12.60 -0.94
N GLU A 118 4.36 13.75 -0.53
CA GLU A 118 4.52 14.92 -1.41
C GLU A 118 5.46 14.65 -2.58
N LYS A 119 6.55 13.91 -2.35
CA LYS A 119 7.49 13.50 -3.41
C LYS A 119 6.85 12.55 -4.43
N LEU A 120 6.01 11.63 -3.97
CA LEU A 120 5.44 10.56 -4.81
C LEU A 120 4.12 10.97 -5.48
N LEU A 121 3.38 11.91 -4.90
CA LEU A 121 2.07 12.34 -5.39
C LEU A 121 2.08 12.78 -6.86
N PRO A 122 3.05 13.56 -7.37
CA PRO A 122 3.09 13.92 -8.79
C PRO A 122 3.18 12.71 -9.72
N ALA A 123 4.01 11.71 -9.38
CA ALA A 123 4.15 10.49 -10.19
C ALA A 123 2.88 9.65 -10.16
N ILE A 124 2.26 9.49 -8.98
CA ILE A 124 0.99 8.77 -8.82
C ILE A 124 -0.12 9.48 -9.60
N ALA A 125 -0.24 10.80 -9.47
CA ALA A 125 -1.25 11.60 -10.15
C ALA A 125 -1.10 11.54 -11.67
N SER A 126 0.13 11.73 -12.18
CA SER A 126 0.43 11.67 -13.60
C SER A 126 0.11 10.30 -14.21
N PHE A 127 0.40 9.21 -13.49
CA PHE A 127 0.07 7.85 -13.95
C PHE A 127 -1.44 7.63 -14.18
N PHE A 128 -2.29 8.28 -13.38
CA PHE A 128 -3.75 8.25 -13.55
C PHE A 128 -4.28 9.38 -14.45
N GLY A 129 -3.42 10.22 -15.03
CA GLY A 129 -3.84 11.33 -15.90
C GLY A 129 -4.49 12.48 -15.14
N PHE A 130 -4.20 12.66 -13.85
CA PHE A 130 -4.60 13.85 -13.11
C PHE A 130 -3.57 14.96 -13.35
N GLU A 131 -4.04 16.13 -13.77
CA GLU A 131 -3.21 17.33 -13.82
C GLU A 131 -3.09 17.91 -12.38
N ASN A 132 -1.86 18.14 -11.93
CA ASN A 132 -1.56 18.93 -10.72
C ASN A 132 -1.07 20.31 -11.12
#